data_AF-A0A9D1LTJ4-F1
#
_entry.id   AF-A0A9D1LTJ4-F1
#
_cell.length_a   1.000
_cell.length_b   1.000
_cell.length_c   1.000
_cell.angle_alpha   90.00
_cell.angle_beta   90.00
_cell.angle_gamma   90.00
#
_symmetry.space_group_name_H-M   'P 1'
#
loop_
_entity.id
_entity.type
_entity.pdbx_description
1 polymer ?
#
loop_
_entity_poly.entity_id
_entity_poly.type
_entity_poly.pdbx_seq_one_letter_code
_entity_poly.pdbx_strand_id
1 'polypeptide(L)'
;MPPLLYEDRVLVPMRPVFEELGADVTWVGDRQMIIATHGERVILMEIGMDVLVKTNVLEGASERIALDVPPQIVDERTLVPIRAVSEALGAQVEWDGTKQQVLITK
;
A
#
# COMPACT_ATOMS: atom_id res chain seq x y z
N MET A 1 5.86 4.43 14.91
CA MET A 1 4.49 3.95 15.19
C MET A 1 4.49 2.46 14.89
N PRO A 2 4.02 1.61 15.83
CA PRO A 2 3.87 0.19 15.57
C PRO A 2 2.78 -0.07 14.50
N PRO A 3 2.85 -1.18 13.73
CA PRO A 3 1.77 -1.60 12.85
C PRO A 3 0.44 -1.72 13.59
N LEU A 4 -0.67 -1.35 12.94
CA LEU A 4 -2.03 -1.49 13.48
C LEU A 4 -2.65 -2.80 12.96
N LEU A 5 -3.18 -3.64 13.85
CA LEU A 5 -3.99 -4.79 13.47
C LEU A 5 -5.47 -4.36 13.42
N TYR A 6 -6.08 -4.40 12.25
CA TYR A 6 -7.49 -4.05 12.02
C TYR A 6 -8.14 -5.15 11.17
N GLU A 7 -9.22 -5.76 11.65
CA GLU A 7 -9.96 -6.84 10.95
C GLU A 7 -9.04 -7.95 10.40
N ASP A 8 -8.13 -8.47 11.23
CA ASP A 8 -7.12 -9.48 10.85
C ASP A 8 -6.20 -9.06 9.69
N ARG A 9 -6.05 -7.76 9.46
CA ARG A 9 -5.10 -7.17 8.51
C ARG A 9 -4.15 -6.23 9.21
N VAL A 10 -2.88 -6.30 8.79
CA VAL A 10 -1.85 -5.39 9.27
C VAL A 10 -1.88 -4.14 8.39
N LEU A 11 -2.23 -3.04 9.02
CA LEU A 11 -2.18 -1.70 8.46
C LEU A 11 -0.91 -1.01 8.93
N VAL A 12 -0.21 -0.42 7.98
CA VAL A 12 1.09 0.22 8.20
C VAL A 12 1.03 1.67 7.78
N PRO A 13 1.78 2.57 8.43
CA PRO A 13 1.90 3.94 7.96
C PRO A 13 2.44 3.94 6.55
N MET A 14 1.72 4.59 5.64
CA MET A 14 2.01 4.62 4.21
C MET A 14 3.47 5.03 3.95
N ARG A 15 3.85 6.24 4.34
CA ARG A 15 5.16 6.82 4.01
C ARG A 15 6.38 5.89 4.22
N PRO A 16 6.64 5.36 5.44
CA PRO A 16 7.83 4.55 5.67
C PRO A 16 7.86 3.26 4.85
N VAL A 17 6.71 2.60 4.64
CA VAL A 17 6.67 1.32 3.90
C VAL A 17 6.98 1.52 2.43
N PHE A 18 6.44 2.58 1.83
CA PHE A 18 6.71 2.87 0.44
C PHE A 18 8.15 3.35 0.21
N GLU A 19 8.68 4.16 1.12
CA GLU A 19 10.09 4.60 1.08
C GLU A 19 11.04 3.39 1.20
N GLU A 20 10.76 2.44 2.09
CA GLU A 20 11.53 1.19 2.21
C GLU A 20 11.46 0.33 0.95
N LEU A 21 10.32 0.35 0.25
CA LEU A 21 10.14 -0.32 -1.04
C LEU A 21 10.78 0.44 -2.22
N GLY A 22 11.34 1.62 -1.98
CA GLY A 22 11.93 2.49 -3.00
C GLY A 22 10.89 3.22 -3.87
N ALA A 23 9.64 3.29 -3.42
CA ALA A 23 8.55 3.95 -4.13
C ALA A 23 8.41 5.42 -3.71
N ASP A 24 8.22 6.31 -4.69
CA ASP A 24 7.85 7.70 -4.45
C ASP A 24 6.35 7.79 -4.16
N VAL A 25 5.96 8.52 -3.11
CA VAL A 25 4.55 8.66 -2.71
C VAL A 25 4.10 10.11 -2.69
N THR A 26 2.97 10.36 -3.32
CA THR A 26 2.25 11.62 -3.31
C THR A 26 0.90 11.44 -2.63
N TRP A 27 0.64 12.27 -1.63
CA TRP A 27 -0.69 12.41 -1.02
C TRP A 27 -1.42 13.60 -1.64
N VAL A 28 -2.63 13.36 -2.14
CA VAL A 28 -3.51 14.39 -2.72
C VAL A 28 -4.66 14.66 -1.75
N GLY A 29 -4.50 15.69 -0.93
CA GLY A 29 -5.40 16.00 0.19
C GLY A 29 -6.85 16.27 -0.23
N ASP A 30 -7.06 17.03 -1.30
CA ASP A 30 -8.40 17.43 -1.76
C ASP A 30 -9.29 16.25 -2.17
N ARG A 31 -8.67 15.12 -2.54
CA ARG A 31 -9.35 13.89 -2.99
C ARG A 31 -9.10 12.70 -2.08
N GLN A 32 -8.39 12.91 -0.97
CA GLN A 32 -7.93 11.86 -0.08
C GLN A 32 -7.31 10.66 -0.83
N MET A 33 -6.42 10.97 -1.78
CA MET A 33 -5.88 9.99 -2.71
C MET A 33 -4.37 9.79 -2.50
N ILE A 34 -3.97 8.53 -2.58
CA ILE A 34 -2.59 8.07 -2.50
C ILE A 34 -2.16 7.72 -3.91
N ILE A 35 -1.06 8.32 -4.38
CA ILE A 35 -0.41 7.96 -5.63
C ILE A 35 0.99 7.51 -5.27
N ALA A 36 1.38 6.31 -5.68
CA ALA A 36 2.73 5.84 -5.48
C ALA A 36 3.33 5.23 -6.74
N THR A 37 4.62 5.47 -6.94
CA THR A 37 5.33 5.13 -8.16
C THR A 37 6.62 4.39 -7.84
N HIS A 38 6.85 3.26 -8.49
CA HIS A 38 8.11 2.50 -8.40
C HIS A 38 8.46 1.95 -9.78
N GLY A 39 9.49 2.54 -10.42
CA GLY A 39 9.84 2.23 -11.80
C GLY A 39 8.68 2.51 -12.76
N GLU A 40 8.26 1.51 -13.53
CA GLU A 40 7.11 1.57 -14.44
C GLU A 40 5.73 1.33 -13.78
N ARG A 41 5.70 1.03 -12.48
CA ARG A 41 4.46 0.73 -11.76
C ARG A 41 3.94 1.97 -11.06
N VAL A 42 2.67 2.28 -11.29
CA VAL A 42 1.92 3.31 -10.55
C VAL A 42 0.78 2.62 -9.83
N ILE A 43 0.62 2.92 -8.54
CA ILE A 43 -0.54 2.48 -7.77
C ILE A 43 -1.32 3.69 -7.27
N LEU A 44 -2.64 3.59 -7.34
CA LEU A 44 -3.58 4.58 -6.84
C LEU A 44 -4.53 3.95 -5.84
N MET A 45 -4.76 4.64 -4.73
CA MET A 45 -5.75 4.27 -3.73
C MET A 45 -6.46 5.51 -3.20
N GLU A 46 -7.71 5.36 -2.78
CA GLU A 46 -8.51 6.42 -2.17
C GLU A 46 -8.91 5.99 -0.75
N ILE A 47 -8.90 6.92 0.21
CA ILE A 47 -9.31 6.62 1.58
C ILE A 47 -10.76 6.12 1.59
N GLY A 48 -11.01 5.03 2.31
CA GLY A 48 -12.33 4.44 2.45
C GLY A 48 -12.78 3.58 1.26
N MET A 49 -11.99 3.52 0.18
CA MET A 49 -12.28 2.67 -0.98
C MET A 49 -11.54 1.33 -0.88
N ASP A 50 -12.26 0.25 -1.12
CA ASP A 50 -11.79 -1.14 -1.10
C ASP A 50 -11.14 -1.55 -2.42
N VAL A 51 -10.56 -0.60 -3.15
CA VAL A 51 -9.94 -0.84 -4.45
C VAL A 51 -8.59 -0.15 -4.56
N LEU A 52 -7.60 -0.90 -5.03
CA LEU A 52 -6.32 -0.39 -5.50
C LEU A 52 -6.31 -0.46 -7.02
N VAL A 53 -5.86 0.60 -7.68
CA VAL A 53 -5.63 0.60 -9.13
C VAL A 53 -4.14 0.51 -9.36
N LYS A 54 -3.70 -0.54 -10.06
CA LYS A 54 -2.32 -0.76 -10.47
C LYS A 54 -2.20 -0.50 -11.96
N THR A 55 -1.27 0.34 -12.36
CA THR A 55 -1.00 0.68 -13.76
C THR A 55 0.46 0.39 -14.10
N ASN A 56 0.68 -0.31 -15.22
CA ASN A 56 2.00 -0.44 -15.84
C ASN A 56 2.10 0.58 -16.97
N VAL A 57 2.96 1.58 -16.81
CA VAL A 57 3.05 2.69 -17.78
C VAL A 57 3.67 2.28 -19.11
N LEU A 58 4.49 1.22 -19.15
CA LEU A 58 5.10 0.72 -20.39
C LEU A 58 4.11 -0.09 -21.23
N GLU A 59 3.25 -0.86 -20.56
CA GLU A 59 2.22 -1.68 -21.21
C GLU A 59 0.93 -0.89 -21.51
N GLY A 60 0.74 0.26 -20.84
CA GLY A 60 -0.51 1.01 -20.91
C GLY A 60 -1.70 0.28 -20.28
N ALA A 61 -1.44 -0.77 -19.50
CA ALA A 61 -2.45 -1.61 -18.88
C ALA A 61 -2.73 -1.17 -17.44
N SER A 62 -3.99 -1.23 -17.04
CA SER A 62 -4.43 -0.95 -15.67
C SER A 62 -5.31 -2.07 -15.15
N GLU A 63 -5.08 -2.45 -13.90
CA GLU A 63 -5.76 -3.51 -13.18
C GLU A 63 -6.38 -2.95 -11.89
N ARG A 64 -7.58 -3.43 -11.54
CA ARG A 64 -8.25 -3.09 -10.29
C ARG A 64 -8.15 -4.28 -9.35
N ILE A 65 -7.55 -4.07 -8.20
CA ILE A 65 -7.31 -5.09 -7.17
C ILE A 65 -8.23 -4.77 -5.99
N ALA A 66 -9.08 -5.72 -5.62
CA ALA A 66 -9.92 -5.58 -4.43
C ALA A 66 -9.07 -5.65 -3.16
N LEU A 67 -9.38 -4.79 -2.20
CA LEU A 67 -8.73 -4.74 -0.90
C LEU A 67 -9.66 -5.32 0.16
N ASP A 68 -9.13 -6.20 1.01
CA ASP A 68 -9.89 -6.70 2.16
C ASP A 68 -10.21 -5.59 3.16
N VAL A 69 -9.30 -4.61 3.28
CA VAL A 69 -9.43 -3.46 4.17
C VAL A 69 -9.01 -2.20 3.40
N PRO A 70 -9.87 -1.16 3.36
CA PRO A 70 -9.54 0.07 2.66
C PRO A 70 -8.44 0.86 3.38
N PRO A 71 -7.71 1.72 2.65
CA PRO A 71 -6.84 2.71 3.29
C PRO A 71 -7.66 3.61 4.21
N GLN A 72 -7.07 3.97 5.34
CA GLN A 72 -7.76 4.74 6.39
C GLN A 72 -6.83 5.76 7.03
N ILE A 73 -7.40 6.85 7.55
CA ILE A 73 -6.65 7.84 8.31
C ILE A 73 -6.88 7.57 9.80
N VAL A 74 -5.81 7.27 10.52
CA VAL A 74 -5.81 7.04 11.97
C VAL A 74 -4.71 7.88 12.58
N ASP A 75 -5.03 8.65 13.62
CA ASP A 75 -4.09 9.57 14.30
C ASP A 75 -3.30 10.45 13.31
N GLU A 76 -4.02 11.08 12.38
CA GLU A 76 -3.48 11.95 11.31
C GLU A 76 -2.51 11.26 10.35
N ARG A 77 -2.48 9.92 10.32
CA ARG A 77 -1.65 9.13 9.43
C ARG A 77 -2.49 8.28 8.52
N THR A 78 -2.11 8.28 7.25
CA THR A 78 -2.64 7.36 6.26
C THR A 78 -2.05 5.97 6.49
N LEU A 79 -2.92 5.02 6.80
CA LEU A 79 -2.61 3.61 6.94
C LEU A 79 -3.12 2.83 5.72
N VAL A 80 -2.33 1.86 5.29
CA VAL A 80 -2.58 1.07 4.07
C VAL A 80 -2.35 -0.43 4.35
N PRO A 81 -3.06 -1.32 3.63
CA PRO A 81 -2.82 -2.76 3.72
C PRO A 81 -1.46 -3.12 3.10
N ILE A 82 -0.51 -3.53 3.94
CA ILE A 82 0.88 -3.76 3.52
C ILE A 82 1.01 -4.77 2.38
N ARG A 83 0.27 -5.89 2.45
CA ARG A 83 0.32 -6.96 1.45
C ARG A 83 -0.05 -6.45 0.06
N ALA A 84 -1.21 -5.81 -0.05
CA ALA A 84 -1.71 -5.33 -1.33
C ALA A 84 -0.79 -4.28 -1.96
N VAL A 85 -0.24 -3.37 -1.14
CA VAL A 85 0.71 -2.36 -1.60
C VAL A 85 1.99 -3.00 -2.13
N SER A 86 2.61 -3.88 -1.35
CA SER A 86 3.87 -4.49 -1.73
C SER A 86 3.74 -5.36 -2.98
N GLU A 87 2.71 -6.20 -3.06
CA GLU A 87 2.45 -7.03 -4.25
C GLU A 87 2.19 -6.17 -5.50
N ALA A 88 1.44 -5.08 -5.35
CA ALA A 88 1.16 -4.16 -6.46
C ALA A 88 2.43 -3.44 -6.96
N LEU A 89 3.37 -3.14 -6.06
CA LEU A 89 4.68 -2.56 -6.38
C LEU A 89 5.71 -3.61 -6.86
N GLY A 90 5.35 -4.90 -6.84
CA GLY A 90 6.19 -5.99 -7.32
C GLY A 90 7.12 -6.60 -6.25
N ALA A 91 6.91 -6.29 -4.97
CA ALA A 91 7.60 -6.94 -3.86
C ALA A 91 6.78 -8.11 -3.32
N GLN A 92 7.45 -9.14 -2.82
CA GLN A 92 6.80 -10.24 -2.11
C GLN A 92 6.73 -9.92 -0.62
N VAL A 93 5.57 -10.17 0.00
CA VAL A 93 5.36 -10.02 1.44
C VAL A 93 5.07 -11.36 2.06
N GLU A 94 5.96 -11.78 2.95
CA GLU A 94 5.76 -12.91 3.84
C GLU A 94 5.51 -12.42 5.26
N TRP A 95 4.57 -13.06 5.95
CA TRP A 95 4.35 -12.81 7.36
C TRP A 95 5.12 -13.85 8.19
N ASP A 96 6.08 -13.41 8.99
CA ASP A 96 6.70 -14.25 10.02
C ASP A 96 5.84 -14.17 11.29
N GLY A 97 4.91 -15.13 11.40
CA GLY A 97 4.03 -15.27 12.56
C GLY A 97 4.73 -15.62 13.86
N THR A 98 5.98 -16.09 13.82
CA THR A 98 6.75 -16.39 15.03
C THR A 98 7.38 -15.15 15.64
N LYS A 99 7.72 -14.16 14.81
CA LYS A 99 8.32 -12.89 15.24
C LYS A 99 7.33 -11.72 15.21
N GLN A 100 6.11 -11.94 14.72
CA GLN A 100 5.14 -10.88 14.42
C GLN A 100 5.75 -9.81 13.49
N GLN A 101 6.54 -10.25 12.51
CA GLN A 101 7.27 -9.39 11.59
C GLN A 101 6.77 -9.57 10.17
N VAL A 102 6.70 -8.46 9.44
CA VAL A 102 6.48 -8.49 7.99
C VAL A 102 7.86 -8.60 7.33
N LEU A 103 8.07 -9.67 6.58
CA LEU A 103 9.25 -9.84 5.74
C LEU A 103 8.91 -9.38 4.33
N ILE A 104 9.69 -8.44 3.81
CA ILE A 104 9.55 -7.93 2.45
C ILE A 104 10.76 -8.43 1.66
N THR A 105 10.50 -9.17 0.59
CA THR A 105 11.53 -9.72 -0.30
C THR A 105 11.38 -9.11 -1.69
N LYS A 106 12.51 -8.69 -2.29
CA LYS A 106 12.58 -8.04 -3.61
C LYS A 106 13.09 -9.00 -4.67
#